data_AF-A0A6G3UCL1-F1
#
_entry.id   AF-A0A6G3UCL1-F1
#
_cell.length_a   1.000
_cell.length_b   1.000
_cell.length_c   1.000
_cell.angle_alpha   90.00
_cell.angle_beta   90.00
_cell.angle_gamma   90.00
#
_symmetry.space_group_name_H-M   'P 1'
#
loop_
_entity.id
_entity.type
_entity.pdbx_description
1 polymer ?
#
loop_
_entity_poly.entity_id
_entity_poly.type
_entity_poly.pdbx_seq_one_letter_code
_entity_poly.pdbx_strand_id
1 'polypeptide(L)' 'LGEAAAGRLVPAVQRFPLAGAAAAHRALEGRATTGKVVLEPQGHPSPR' A
#
# COMPACT_ATOMS: atom_id res chain seq x y z
N LEU A 1 -2.87 -14.44 12.99
CA LEU A 1 -3.11 -12.98 13.00
C LEU A 1 -2.47 -12.27 14.20
N GLY A 2 -2.24 -12.94 15.34
CA GLY A 2 -1.66 -12.32 16.56
C GLY A 2 -0.29 -11.65 16.38
N GLU A 3 0.63 -12.24 15.61
CA GLU A 3 1.95 -11.66 15.34
C GLU A 3 1.91 -10.33 14.56
N ALA A 4 0.97 -10.22 13.60
CA ALA A 4 0.75 -8.99 12.84
C ALA A 4 0.07 -7.92 13.69
N ALA A 5 -0.92 -8.31 14.51
CA ALA A 5 -1.56 -7.41 15.47
C ALA A 5 -0.57 -6.91 16.54
N ALA A 6 0.43 -7.73 16.90
CA ALA A 6 1.50 -7.36 17.82
C ALA A 6 2.65 -6.57 17.15
N GLY A 7 2.54 -6.22 15.86
CA GLY A 7 3.52 -5.40 15.14
C GLY A 7 4.84 -6.12 14.80
N ARG A 8 4.95 -7.43 15.03
CA ARG A 8 6.16 -8.21 14.75
C ARG A 8 6.29 -8.63 13.28
N LEU A 9 5.18 -8.60 12.55
CA LEU A 9 5.15 -8.77 11.10
C LEU A 9 4.77 -7.44 10.45
N VAL A 10 5.69 -6.85 9.70
CA VAL A 10 5.45 -5.63 8.93
C VAL A 10 5.29 -5.99 7.46
N PRO A 11 4.11 -5.76 6.83
CA PRO A 11 3.93 -6.00 5.41
C PRO A 11 4.85 -5.10 4.58
N ALA A 12 5.39 -5.64 3.48
CA ALA A 12 5.96 -4.79 2.43
C ALA A 12 4.82 -4.00 1.77
N VAL A 13 4.89 -2.66 1.84
CA VAL A 13 3.84 -1.76 1.33
C VAL A 13 4.41 -0.89 0.22
N GLN A 14 3.73 -0.87 -0.92
CA GLN A 14 3.98 0.04 -2.02
C GLN A 14 2.84 1.07 -2.09
N ARG A 15 3.19 2.35 -2.08
CA ARG A 15 2.24 3.46 -1.92
C ARG A 15 2.03 4.18 -3.24
N PHE A 16 0.79 4.54 -3.51
CA PHE A 16 0.41 5.42 -4.60
C PHE A 16 -0.48 6.52 -4.02
N PRO A 17 -0.44 7.76 -4.56
CA PRO A 17 -1.44 8.76 -4.21
C PRO A 17 -2.82 8.25 -4.62
N LEU A 18 -3.86 8.61 -3.87
CA LEU A 18 -5.23 8.22 -4.18
C LEU A 18 -5.67 8.70 -5.58
N ALA A 19 -5.28 9.91 -5.97
CA ALA A 19 -5.49 10.41 -7.34
C ALA A 19 -4.76 9.58 -8.41
N GLY A 20 -3.75 8.79 -8.03
CA GLY A 20 -2.99 7.88 -8.89
C GLY A 20 -3.55 6.47 -8.97
N ALA A 21 -4.80 6.21 -8.54
CA ALA A 21 -5.40 4.87 -8.52
C ALA A 21 -5.30 4.13 -9.85
N ALA A 22 -5.47 4.82 -10.99
CA ALA A 22 -5.34 4.21 -12.32
C ALA A 22 -3.90 3.73 -12.61
N ALA A 23 -2.88 4.45 -12.14
CA ALA A 23 -1.49 4.02 -12.27
C ALA A 23 -1.20 2.81 -11.38
N ALA A 24 -1.74 2.79 -10.16
CA ALA A 24 -1.65 1.65 -9.27
C ALA A 24 -2.30 0.40 -9.89
N HIS A 25 -3.46 0.55 -10.52
CA HIS A 25 -4.14 -0.53 -11.23
C HIS A 25 -3.30 -1.11 -12.37
N ARG A 26 -2.76 -0.25 -13.24
CA ARG A 26 -1.88 -0.70 -14.34
C ARG A 26 -0.63 -1.42 -13.84
N ALA A 27 -0.06 -0.98 -12.73
CA ALA A 27 1.08 -1.65 -12.11
C ALA A 27 0.71 -3.03 -11.55
N LEU A 28 -0.50 -3.19 -10.97
CA LEU A 28 -1.02 -4.48 -10.53
C LEU A 28 -1.27 -5.43 -11.71
N GLU A 29 -1.95 -4.95 -12.75
CA GLU A 29 -2.21 -5.72 -13.98
C GLU A 29 -0.91 -6.21 -14.63
N GLY A 30 0.08 -5.32 -14.72
CA GLY A 30 1.41 -5.63 -15.26
C GLY A 30 2.31 -6.44 -14.31
N ARG A 31 1.82 -6.85 -13.13
CA ARG A 31 2.60 -7.55 -12.08
C ARG A 31 3.89 -6.81 -11.69
N ALA A 32 3.88 -5.48 -11.75
CA ALA A 32 5.00 -4.60 -11.45
C ALA A 32 5.03 -4.13 -9.98
N THR A 33 4.23 -4.75 -9.11
CA THR A 33 4.15 -4.42 -7.67
C THR A 33 4.57 -5.61 -6.83
N THR A 34 5.06 -5.33 -5.63
CA THR A 34 5.38 -6.37 -4.64
C THR A 34 4.72 -6.03 -3.32
N GLY A 35 4.11 -7.03 -2.68
CA GLY A 35 3.42 -6.86 -1.41
C GLY A 35 2.09 -6.12 -1.57
N LYS A 36 1.75 -5.29 -0.59
CA LYS A 36 0.45 -4.60 -0.52
C LYS A 36 0.52 -3.25 -1.21
N VAL A 37 -0.39 -2.99 -2.13
CA VAL A 37 -0.62 -1.65 -2.67
C VAL A 37 -1.57 -0.87 -1.76
N VAL A 38 -1.17 0.34 -1.35
CA VAL A 38 -1.99 1.25 -0.56
C VAL A 38 -2.14 2.58 -1.31
N LEU A 39 -3.38 3.06 -1.37
CA LEU A 39 -3.70 4.38 -1.89
C LEU A 39 -3.74 5.38 -0.72
N GLU A 40 -2.90 6.41 -0.77
CA GLU A 40 -2.81 7.44 0.28
C GLU A 40 -3.65 8.68 -0.10
N PRO A 41 -4.58 9.13 0.77
CA PRO A 41 -5.32 10.35 0.52
C PRO A 41 -4.40 11.57 0.58
N GLN A 42 -4.56 12.52 -0.34
CA GLN A 42 -3.86 13.80 -0.24
C GLN A 42 -4.31 14.51 1.05
N GLY A 43 -3.37 14.80 1.95
CA GLY A 43 -3.64 15.56 3.18
C GLY A 43 -3.92 14.75 4.45
N HIS A 44 -3.99 13.41 4.39
CA HIS A 44 -4.05 12.58 5.59
C HIS A 44 -2.64 12.08 5.93
N PRO A 45 -2.08 12.40 7.10
CA PRO A 45 -0.78 11.85 7.50
C PRO A 45 -0.92 10.34 7.64
N SER A 46 -0.09 9.57 6.93
CA SER A 46 -0.08 8.12 7.08
C SER A 46 0.24 7.74 8.53
N PRO A 47 -0.57 6.87 9.18
CA PRO A 47 -0.25 6.39 10.50
C PRO A 47 1.08 5.61 10.41
N ARG A 48 2.07 6.03 11.21
CA ARG A 48 3.37 5.36 11.33
C ARG A 48 3.21 4.00 11.99
#